data_AF-A0A817I1K0-F1
#
_entry.id   AF-A0A817I1K0-F1
#
_cell.length_a   1.000
_cell.length_b   1.000
_cell.length_c   1.000
_cell.angle_alpha   90.00
_cell.angle_beta   90.00
_cell.angle_gamma   90.00
#
_symmetry.space_group_name_H-M   'P 1'
#
loop_
_entity.id
_entity.type
_entity.pdbx_description
1 polymer ?
#
loop_
_entity_poly.entity_id
_entity_poly.type
_entity_poly.pdbx_seq_one_letter_code
_entity_poly.pdbx_strand_id
1 'polypeptide(L)'
;MLNNSLMTIVGALIGSSGAILSYIMCKAMNRSLPNVILGGYGTDSTGTGQAMQITGTHTEVNIDQTVDLIKEASSIIITPGYGLCVAKAQYPIAEMVDILRKHGKTVRFAIHPVAGRMPGQLNVLLAEAGVSYDIVHEMEEINHEFPNTDLVLVIGANDTVNSAAEEDPNSIIAGMPVLRVWLSKQIIVMKRSLGVGYAAVDNPIFFKHNTSMLLGDAKKTCDKLLAKLKSDYDEGGATS
;
A
#
# COMPACT_ATOMS: atom_id res chain seq x y z
N MET A 1 -26.95 36.26 -3.12
CA MET A 1 -27.29 36.38 -4.55
C MET A 1 -28.66 35.81 -4.93
N LEU A 2 -29.24 34.80 -4.25
CA LEU A 2 -30.61 34.30 -4.55
C LEU A 2 -31.57 34.25 -3.33
N ASN A 3 -31.15 34.78 -2.18
CA ASN A 3 -31.89 34.75 -0.90
C ASN A 3 -32.55 33.39 -0.57
N ASN A 4 -31.83 32.30 -0.85
CA ASN A 4 -32.34 30.93 -0.73
C ASN A 4 -31.58 30.19 0.39
N SER A 5 -32.29 29.85 1.47
CA SER A 5 -31.73 29.17 2.63
C SER A 5 -31.24 27.76 2.31
N LEU A 6 -31.91 27.03 1.41
CA LEU A 6 -31.50 25.69 1.01
C LEU A 6 -30.12 25.70 0.34
N MET A 7 -29.90 26.63 -0.60
CA MET A 7 -28.60 26.77 -1.26
C MET A 7 -27.49 27.15 -0.27
N THR A 8 -27.82 27.95 0.73
CA THR A 8 -26.86 28.34 1.77
C THR A 8 -26.45 27.15 2.64
N ILE A 9 -27.43 26.35 3.08
CA ILE A 9 -27.19 25.16 3.90
C ILE A 9 -26.40 24.12 3.10
N VAL A 10 -26.82 23.80 1.87
CA VAL A 10 -26.14 22.82 1.01
C VAL A 10 -24.73 23.30 0.65
N GLY A 11 -24.56 24.58 0.32
CA GLY A 11 -23.24 25.16 0.04
C GLY A 11 -22.28 25.09 1.22
N ALA A 12 -22.77 25.40 2.44
CA ALA A 12 -21.98 25.28 3.66
C ALA A 12 -21.60 23.83 3.99
N LEU A 13 -22.53 22.88 3.78
CA LEU A 13 -22.26 21.45 3.99
C LEU A 13 -21.20 20.91 3.02
N ILE A 14 -21.31 21.24 1.73
CA ILE A 14 -20.33 20.83 0.72
C ILE A 14 -18.98 21.48 0.99
N GLY A 15 -18.96 22.78 1.30
CA GLY A 15 -17.74 23.53 1.59
C GLY A 15 -17.00 23.01 2.83
N SER A 16 -17.72 22.73 3.91
CA SER A 16 -17.13 22.15 5.13
C SER A 16 -16.61 20.73 4.91
N SER A 17 -17.35 19.87 4.22
CA SER A 17 -16.91 18.51 3.88
C SER A 17 -15.63 18.52 3.04
N GLY A 18 -15.60 19.34 1.97
CA GLY A 18 -14.42 19.49 1.12
C GLY A 18 -13.20 20.04 1.88
N ALA A 19 -13.40 21.01 2.77
CA ALA A 19 -12.33 21.56 3.60
C ALA A 19 -11.77 20.52 4.58
N ILE A 20 -12.63 19.76 5.27
CA ILE A 20 -12.21 18.71 6.20
C ILE A 20 -11.45 17.60 5.47
N LEU A 21 -11.96 17.14 4.32
CA LEU A 21 -11.29 16.11 3.54
C LEU A 21 -9.92 16.59 3.04
N SER A 22 -9.83 17.84 2.56
CA SER A 22 -8.57 18.45 2.13
C SER A 22 -7.55 18.52 3.28
N TYR A 23 -8.01 18.89 4.48
CA TYR A 23 -7.17 18.94 5.67
C TYR A 23 -6.63 17.55 6.06
N ILE A 24 -7.50 16.53 6.07
CA ILE A 24 -7.09 15.15 6.37
C ILE A 24 -6.04 14.65 5.38
N MET A 25 -6.22 14.91 4.08
CA MET A 25 -5.25 14.54 3.04
C MET A 25 -3.92 15.27 3.20
N CYS A 26 -3.94 16.59 3.46
CA CYS A 26 -2.74 17.38 3.74
C CYS A 26 -1.96 16.82 4.94
N LYS A 27 -2.66 16.52 6.04
CA LYS A 27 -2.07 15.94 7.24
C LYS A 27 -1.48 14.55 6.97
N ALA A 28 -2.17 13.71 6.22
CA ALA A 28 -1.69 12.38 5.85
C ALA A 28 -0.44 12.39 4.93
N MET A 29 -0.23 13.48 4.19
CA MET A 29 0.99 13.69 3.38
C MET A 29 2.09 14.43 4.14
N ASN A 30 1.84 14.87 5.37
CA ASN A 30 2.72 15.79 6.13
C ASN A 30 3.07 17.07 5.33
N ARG A 31 2.08 17.66 4.66
CA ARG A 31 2.21 18.92 3.91
C ARG A 31 1.09 19.88 4.28
N SER A 32 1.40 21.16 4.46
CA SER A 32 0.39 22.20 4.66
C SER A 32 -0.42 22.50 3.38
N LEU A 33 -1.67 22.96 3.52
CA LEU A 33 -2.53 23.32 2.39
C LEU A 33 -1.92 24.41 1.47
N PRO A 34 -1.28 25.49 1.99
CA PRO A 34 -0.56 26.44 1.16
C PRO A 34 0.58 25.80 0.37
N ASN A 35 1.34 24.88 0.98
CA ASN A 35 2.43 24.18 0.29
C ASN A 35 1.91 23.32 -0.87
N VAL A 36 0.76 22.69 -0.72
CA VAL A 36 0.13 21.91 -1.80
C VAL A 36 -0.37 22.82 -2.93
N ILE A 37 -1.03 23.95 -2.62
CA ILE A 37 -1.62 24.85 -3.63
C ILE A 37 -0.56 25.67 -4.36
N LEU A 38 0.45 26.17 -3.64
CA LEU A 38 1.47 27.07 -4.16
C LEU A 38 2.72 26.35 -4.69
N GLY A 39 2.77 25.01 -4.58
CA GLY A 39 3.85 24.19 -5.13
C GLY A 39 5.14 24.18 -4.30
N GLY A 40 5.03 24.18 -2.97
CA GLY A 40 6.19 24.09 -2.06
C GLY A 40 6.96 22.76 -2.21
N TYR A 41 8.29 22.82 -2.09
CA TYR A 41 9.17 21.65 -2.17
C TYR A 41 9.23 20.90 -0.83
N GLY A 42 9.08 19.58 -0.86
CA GLY A 42 9.17 18.71 0.34
C GLY A 42 7.95 18.76 1.28
N THR A 43 8.15 18.15 2.45
CA THR A 43 7.25 18.18 3.63
C THR A 43 7.68 19.27 4.61
N ASP A 44 6.81 19.61 5.54
CA ASP A 44 7.08 20.65 6.56
C ASP A 44 8.27 20.27 7.49
N SER A 45 8.65 18.98 7.51
CA SER A 45 9.80 18.45 8.28
C SER A 45 11.00 18.06 7.43
N THR A 46 11.02 18.37 6.13
CA THR A 46 12.20 18.11 5.28
C THR A 46 13.35 19.04 5.70
N GLY A 47 14.50 18.44 6.04
CA GLY A 47 15.74 19.14 6.35
C GLY A 47 16.40 19.81 5.12
N THR A 48 17.41 20.65 5.35
CA THR A 48 18.10 21.38 4.28
C THR A 48 19.32 20.65 3.70
N GLY A 49 19.55 19.40 4.13
CA GLY A 49 20.68 18.58 3.69
C GLY A 49 20.41 17.81 2.40
N GLN A 50 21.39 17.05 1.93
CA GLN A 50 21.18 16.06 0.87
C GLN A 50 20.48 14.84 1.45
N ALA A 51 19.52 14.28 0.70
CA ALA A 51 18.90 13.02 1.01
C ALA A 51 19.94 11.89 1.08
N MET A 52 19.71 10.92 1.95
CA MET A 52 20.58 9.77 2.13
C MET A 52 20.71 9.00 0.81
N GLN A 53 21.96 8.72 0.41
CA GLN A 53 22.20 7.87 -0.75
C GLN A 53 21.89 6.42 -0.42
N ILE A 54 21.12 5.77 -1.28
CA ILE A 54 20.83 4.35 -1.12
C ILE A 54 21.99 3.55 -1.70
N THR A 55 22.64 2.78 -0.82
CA THR A 55 23.70 1.84 -1.18
C THR A 55 23.23 0.43 -0.89
N GLY A 56 23.10 -0.41 -1.91
CA GLY A 56 22.72 -1.81 -1.73
C GLY A 56 22.33 -2.50 -3.03
N THR A 57 22.34 -3.82 -3.00
CA THR A 57 21.75 -4.66 -4.04
C THR A 57 20.38 -5.13 -3.58
N HIS A 58 19.38 -5.06 -4.45
CA HIS A 58 18.08 -5.65 -4.15
C HIS A 58 18.12 -7.18 -4.36
N THR A 59 17.23 -7.89 -3.68
CA THR A 59 16.99 -9.31 -3.90
C THR A 59 15.78 -9.48 -4.80
N GLU A 60 15.84 -10.40 -5.78
CA GLU A 60 14.70 -10.75 -6.63
C GLU A 60 14.22 -12.17 -6.35
N VAL A 61 12.91 -12.37 -6.42
CA VAL A 61 12.27 -13.69 -6.34
C VAL A 61 11.39 -13.92 -7.56
N ASN A 62 11.21 -15.18 -7.92
CA ASN A 62 10.28 -15.58 -8.97
C ASN A 62 8.91 -15.97 -8.39
N ILE A 63 7.98 -16.35 -9.27
CA ILE A 63 6.61 -16.73 -8.88
C ILE A 63 6.61 -17.97 -7.99
N ASP A 64 7.43 -18.98 -8.30
CA ASP A 64 7.49 -20.24 -7.53
C ASP A 64 7.91 -19.98 -6.08
N GLN A 65 9.03 -19.28 -5.91
CA GLN A 65 9.54 -18.89 -4.60
C GLN A 65 8.53 -18.03 -3.82
N THR A 66 7.81 -17.14 -4.52
CA THR A 66 6.76 -16.32 -3.89
C THR A 66 5.60 -17.18 -3.39
N VAL A 67 5.19 -18.20 -4.15
CA VAL A 67 4.13 -19.13 -3.75
C VAL A 67 4.56 -19.94 -2.53
N ASP A 68 5.81 -20.42 -2.49
CA ASP A 68 6.35 -21.14 -1.34
C ASP A 68 6.33 -20.27 -0.07
N LEU A 69 6.79 -19.02 -0.17
CA LEU A 69 6.74 -18.06 0.95
C LEU A 69 5.30 -17.79 1.42
N ILE A 70 4.34 -17.67 0.50
CA ILE A 70 2.91 -17.49 0.83
C ILE A 70 2.37 -18.74 1.55
N LYS A 71 2.80 -19.94 1.15
CA LYS A 71 2.38 -21.21 1.77
C LYS A 71 2.97 -21.41 3.16
N GLU A 72 4.20 -20.97 3.40
CA GLU A 72 4.85 -21.03 4.71
C GLU A 72 4.26 -20.02 5.71
N ALA A 73 3.85 -18.84 5.23
CA ALA A 73 3.32 -17.78 6.09
C ALA A 73 1.94 -18.10 6.68
N SER A 74 1.75 -17.87 7.98
CA SER A 74 0.43 -18.02 8.65
C SER A 74 -0.32 -16.69 8.73
N SER A 75 0.42 -15.59 8.90
CA SER A 75 -0.10 -14.22 8.96
C SER A 75 0.43 -13.39 7.79
N ILE A 76 -0.48 -12.92 6.94
CA ILE A 76 -0.17 -12.16 5.72
C ILE A 76 -0.88 -10.81 5.75
N ILE A 77 -0.13 -9.73 5.50
CA ILE A 77 -0.69 -8.39 5.28
C ILE A 77 -0.45 -7.97 3.84
N ILE A 78 -1.48 -7.50 3.15
CA ILE A 78 -1.40 -6.96 1.80
C ILE A 78 -1.48 -5.44 1.90
N THR A 79 -0.46 -4.74 1.39
CA THR A 79 -0.45 -3.27 1.30
C THR A 79 -0.62 -2.85 -0.17
N PRO A 80 -1.85 -2.60 -0.63
CA PRO A 80 -2.10 -2.20 -2.00
C PRO A 80 -1.75 -0.73 -2.23
N GLY A 81 -1.29 -0.42 -3.44
CA GLY A 81 -1.06 0.94 -3.90
C GLY A 81 -1.69 1.22 -5.26
N TYR A 82 -1.38 2.39 -5.81
CA TYR A 82 -1.95 2.82 -7.09
C TYR A 82 -1.65 1.86 -8.25
N GLY A 83 -0.51 1.15 -8.22
CA GLY A 83 -0.17 0.16 -9.25
C GLY A 83 -1.17 -0.99 -9.34
N LEU A 84 -1.80 -1.39 -8.24
CA LEU A 84 -2.87 -2.39 -8.23
C LEU A 84 -4.10 -1.87 -8.97
N CYS A 85 -4.49 -0.61 -8.71
CA CYS A 85 -5.64 0.03 -9.36
C CYS A 85 -5.45 0.14 -10.88
N VAL A 86 -4.28 0.64 -11.31
CA VAL A 86 -3.98 0.84 -12.73
C VAL A 86 -4.00 -0.47 -13.50
N ALA A 87 -3.47 -1.55 -12.90
CA ALA A 87 -3.43 -2.86 -13.53
C ALA A 87 -4.78 -3.61 -13.47
N LYS A 88 -5.76 -3.11 -12.71
CA LYS A 88 -7.01 -3.82 -12.39
C LYS A 88 -6.78 -5.19 -11.74
N ALA A 89 -5.83 -5.24 -10.80
CA ALA A 89 -5.42 -6.48 -10.14
C ALA A 89 -6.23 -6.80 -8.86
N GLN A 90 -7.26 -6.01 -8.53
CA GLN A 90 -8.08 -6.24 -7.33
C GLN A 90 -8.82 -7.58 -7.35
N TYR A 91 -9.33 -8.03 -8.50
CA TYR A 91 -10.09 -9.28 -8.61
C TYR A 91 -9.25 -10.53 -8.34
N PRO A 92 -8.08 -10.76 -9.00
CA PRO A 92 -7.27 -11.93 -8.69
C PRO A 92 -6.73 -11.91 -7.25
N ILE A 93 -6.51 -10.72 -6.68
CA ILE A 93 -6.11 -10.58 -5.27
C ILE A 93 -7.25 -10.97 -4.31
N ALA A 94 -8.47 -10.52 -4.57
CA ALA A 94 -9.63 -10.91 -3.76
C ALA A 94 -9.81 -12.44 -3.75
N GLU A 95 -9.74 -13.07 -4.92
CA GLU A 95 -9.85 -14.53 -5.03
C GLU A 95 -8.69 -15.27 -4.34
N MET A 96 -7.47 -14.74 -4.45
CA MET A 96 -6.31 -15.28 -3.74
C MET A 96 -6.50 -15.21 -2.22
N VAL A 97 -6.99 -14.08 -1.70
CA VAL A 97 -7.29 -13.91 -0.27
C VAL A 97 -8.33 -14.93 0.19
N ASP A 98 -9.39 -15.15 -0.58
CA ASP A 98 -10.42 -16.13 -0.26
C ASP A 98 -9.86 -17.55 -0.17
N ILE A 99 -9.00 -17.95 -1.11
CA ILE A 99 -8.34 -19.26 -1.10
C ILE A 99 -7.45 -19.40 0.15
N LEU A 100 -6.62 -18.40 0.45
CA LEU A 100 -5.73 -18.45 1.60
C LEU A 100 -6.49 -18.50 2.93
N ARG A 101 -7.57 -17.72 3.06
CA ARG A 101 -8.44 -17.73 4.25
C ARG A 101 -9.17 -19.06 4.43
N LYS A 102 -9.64 -19.69 3.34
CA LYS A 102 -10.24 -21.04 3.38
C LYS A 102 -9.26 -22.10 3.91
N HIS A 103 -7.96 -21.89 3.71
CA HIS A 103 -6.90 -22.75 4.23
C HIS A 103 -6.36 -22.30 5.61
N GLY A 104 -7.14 -21.50 6.35
CA GLY A 104 -6.84 -21.15 7.73
C GLY A 104 -5.77 -20.06 7.92
N LYS A 105 -5.31 -19.41 6.85
CA LYS A 105 -4.35 -18.30 6.96
C LYS A 105 -5.05 -17.01 7.37
N THR A 106 -4.38 -16.20 8.17
CA THR A 106 -4.85 -14.86 8.54
C THR A 106 -4.37 -13.88 7.47
N VAL A 107 -5.28 -13.37 6.65
CA VAL A 107 -4.96 -12.43 5.57
C VAL A 107 -5.74 -11.13 5.74
N ARG A 108 -5.03 -10.01 5.77
CA ARG A 108 -5.58 -8.67 6.01
C ARG A 108 -5.02 -7.65 5.02
N PHE A 109 -5.79 -6.62 4.74
CA PHE A 109 -5.36 -5.46 3.97
C PHE A 109 -5.00 -4.31 4.90
N ALA A 110 -3.90 -3.64 4.60
CA ALA A 110 -3.48 -2.43 5.27
C ALA A 110 -3.52 -1.26 4.28
N ILE A 111 -4.46 -0.33 4.50
CA ILE A 111 -4.74 0.78 3.60
C ILE A 111 -4.08 2.05 4.15
N HIS A 112 -3.25 2.67 3.32
CA HIS A 112 -2.72 3.99 3.61
C HIS A 112 -3.75 5.06 3.22
N PRO A 113 -4.00 6.11 4.03
CA PRO A 113 -5.05 7.10 3.77
C PRO A 113 -4.92 7.83 2.43
N VAL A 114 -3.70 7.97 1.92
CA VAL A 114 -3.41 8.59 0.60
C VAL A 114 -2.97 7.59 -0.48
N ALA A 115 -3.18 6.28 -0.27
CA ALA A 115 -2.89 5.30 -1.32
C ALA A 115 -3.92 5.42 -2.46
N GLY A 116 -3.41 5.58 -3.69
CA GLY A 116 -4.22 5.76 -4.90
C GLY A 116 -4.09 7.16 -5.50
N ARG A 117 -5.18 7.66 -6.06
CA ARG A 117 -5.32 9.01 -6.64
C ARG A 117 -6.57 9.74 -6.16
N MET A 118 -7.45 9.07 -5.43
CA MET A 118 -8.62 9.68 -4.78
C MET A 118 -8.73 9.13 -3.35
N PRO A 119 -9.17 9.93 -2.37
CA PRO A 119 -9.41 9.46 -1.00
C PRO A 119 -10.37 8.27 -1.00
N GLY A 120 -10.02 7.19 -0.29
CA GLY A 120 -10.82 5.97 -0.21
C GLY A 120 -10.92 5.15 -1.50
N GLN A 121 -10.15 5.48 -2.55
CA GLN A 121 -10.21 4.77 -3.84
C GLN A 121 -9.97 3.27 -3.69
N LEU A 122 -8.98 2.88 -2.88
CA LEU A 122 -8.66 1.46 -2.69
C LEU A 122 -9.75 0.72 -1.93
N ASN A 123 -10.35 1.32 -0.90
CA ASN A 123 -11.47 0.73 -0.16
C ASN A 123 -12.62 0.41 -1.12
N VAL A 124 -12.96 1.34 -2.01
CA VAL A 124 -14.02 1.14 -3.02
C VAL A 124 -13.67 0.03 -4.01
N LEU A 125 -12.43 -0.01 -4.52
CA LEU A 125 -12.01 -1.03 -5.48
C LEU A 125 -11.93 -2.44 -4.86
N LEU A 126 -11.51 -2.54 -3.61
CA LEU A 126 -11.51 -3.81 -2.88
C LEU A 126 -12.94 -4.28 -2.61
N ALA A 127 -13.84 -3.38 -2.22
CA ALA A 127 -15.25 -3.70 -2.05
C ALA A 127 -15.91 -4.11 -3.38
N GLU A 128 -15.58 -3.46 -4.49
CA GLU A 128 -16.02 -3.85 -5.84
C GLU A 128 -15.53 -5.26 -6.21
N ALA A 129 -14.33 -5.63 -5.79
CA ALA A 129 -13.77 -6.97 -5.97
C ALA A 129 -14.35 -8.03 -5.02
N GLY A 130 -15.26 -7.66 -4.11
CA GLY A 130 -15.88 -8.58 -3.16
C GLY A 130 -15.09 -8.81 -1.88
N VAL A 131 -14.04 -8.02 -1.61
CA VAL A 131 -13.29 -8.10 -0.35
C VAL A 131 -14.16 -7.57 0.79
N SER A 132 -14.33 -8.38 1.82
CA SER A 132 -15.07 -7.99 3.01
C SER A 132 -14.32 -6.94 3.84
N TYR A 133 -15.07 -5.96 4.36
CA TYR A 133 -14.52 -4.85 5.15
C TYR A 133 -13.89 -5.30 6.49
N ASP A 134 -14.24 -6.49 6.99
CA ASP A 134 -13.70 -7.07 8.23
C ASP A 134 -12.18 -7.28 8.20
N ILE A 135 -11.61 -7.44 7.01
CA ILE A 135 -10.18 -7.67 6.80
C ILE A 135 -9.49 -6.47 6.15
N VAL A 136 -10.16 -5.32 6.03
CA VAL A 136 -9.59 -4.09 5.46
C VAL A 136 -9.41 -3.09 6.58
N HIS A 137 -8.15 -2.84 6.95
CA HIS A 137 -7.80 -1.98 8.07
C HIS A 137 -7.12 -0.70 7.59
N GLU A 138 -7.42 0.40 8.27
CA GLU A 138 -6.73 1.66 8.06
C GLU A 138 -5.34 1.61 8.72
N MET A 139 -4.40 2.42 8.20
CA MET A 139 -2.99 2.42 8.63
C MET A 139 -2.80 2.49 10.17
N GLU A 140 -3.54 3.36 10.85
CA GLU A 140 -3.45 3.53 12.32
C GLU A 140 -3.88 2.27 13.09
N GLU A 141 -4.79 1.48 12.51
CA GLU A 141 -5.34 0.29 13.15
C GLU A 141 -4.41 -0.91 13.02
N ILE A 142 -3.59 -0.98 11.96
CA ILE A 142 -2.81 -2.18 11.63
C ILE A 142 -1.29 -2.02 11.75
N ASN A 143 -0.76 -0.79 11.84
CA ASN A 143 0.68 -0.54 11.86
C ASN A 143 1.42 -1.27 12.99
N HIS A 144 0.77 -1.45 14.14
CA HIS A 144 1.35 -2.11 15.32
C HIS A 144 1.47 -3.64 15.16
N GLU A 145 0.85 -4.22 14.14
CA GLU A 145 0.84 -5.67 13.90
C GLU A 145 1.95 -6.14 12.96
N PHE A 146 2.60 -5.24 12.22
CA PHE A 146 3.69 -5.59 11.30
C PHE A 146 4.81 -6.43 11.96
N PRO A 147 5.28 -6.12 13.19
CA PRO A 147 6.29 -6.95 13.87
C PRO A 147 5.90 -8.42 14.07
N ASN A 148 4.59 -8.71 14.14
CA ASN A 148 4.05 -10.06 14.36
C ASN A 148 3.55 -10.70 13.05
N THR A 149 3.85 -10.11 11.90
CA THR A 149 3.39 -10.57 10.58
C THR A 149 4.49 -11.37 9.88
N ASP A 150 4.14 -12.55 9.35
CA ASP A 150 5.09 -13.43 8.69
C ASP A 150 5.47 -12.90 7.30
N LEU A 151 4.48 -12.46 6.53
CA LEU A 151 4.68 -12.02 5.16
C LEU A 151 3.88 -10.76 4.85
N VAL A 152 4.53 -9.77 4.23
CA VAL A 152 3.86 -8.59 3.69
C VAL A 152 3.96 -8.58 2.17
N LEU A 153 2.81 -8.48 1.50
CA LEU A 153 2.73 -8.32 0.04
C LEU A 153 2.48 -6.85 -0.30
N VAL A 154 3.51 -6.16 -0.80
CA VAL A 154 3.42 -4.76 -1.23
C VAL A 154 3.09 -4.73 -2.72
N ILE A 155 1.84 -4.36 -3.06
CA ILE A 155 1.35 -4.47 -4.45
C ILE A 155 1.15 -3.08 -5.06
N GLY A 156 2.13 -2.64 -5.85
CA GLY A 156 2.03 -1.36 -6.55
C GLY A 156 2.02 -0.13 -5.65
N ALA A 157 2.48 -0.25 -4.40
CA ALA A 157 2.77 0.85 -3.48
C ALA A 157 4.26 1.20 -3.52
N ASN A 158 4.60 2.46 -3.25
CA ASN A 158 5.98 2.90 -3.12
C ASN A 158 6.12 3.91 -1.97
N ASP A 159 5.65 5.14 -2.16
CA ASP A 159 5.83 6.23 -1.20
C ASP A 159 5.18 5.91 0.16
N THR A 160 4.02 5.26 0.16
CA THR A 160 3.24 4.90 1.37
C THR A 160 3.86 3.80 2.23
N VAL A 161 4.94 3.17 1.77
CA VAL A 161 5.69 2.13 2.49
C VAL A 161 7.18 2.52 2.61
N ASN A 162 7.54 3.77 2.28
CA ASN A 162 8.93 4.19 2.18
C ASN A 162 9.51 4.56 3.56
N SER A 163 10.52 3.80 4.01
CA SER A 163 11.15 4.01 5.32
C SER A 163 11.94 5.31 5.43
N ALA A 164 12.30 5.94 4.31
CA ALA A 164 12.96 7.25 4.31
C ALA A 164 12.11 8.35 4.95
N ALA A 165 10.79 8.16 5.05
CA ALA A 165 9.93 9.08 5.78
C ALA A 165 10.26 9.16 7.29
N GLU A 166 10.81 8.10 7.88
CA GLU A 166 11.22 8.04 9.29
C GLU A 166 12.75 8.02 9.48
N GLU A 167 13.48 7.39 8.55
CA GLU A 167 14.93 7.15 8.67
C GLU A 167 15.79 8.32 8.14
N ASP A 168 15.26 9.16 7.23
CA ASP A 168 16.01 10.26 6.61
C ASP A 168 15.31 11.60 6.80
N PRO A 169 15.81 12.48 7.69
CA PRO A 169 15.22 13.80 7.89
C PRO A 169 15.35 14.72 6.67
N ASN A 170 16.25 14.43 5.72
CA ASN A 170 16.41 15.21 4.49
C ASN A 170 15.59 14.64 3.32
N SER A 171 14.85 13.55 3.53
CA SER A 171 13.93 13.01 2.53
C SER A 171 12.80 13.99 2.30
N ILE A 172 12.37 14.14 1.04
CA ILE A 172 11.25 15.04 0.71
C ILE A 172 9.91 14.56 1.29
N ILE A 173 9.85 13.31 1.76
CA ILE A 173 8.69 12.71 2.44
C ILE A 173 8.94 12.54 3.95
N ALA A 174 10.00 13.16 4.49
CA ALA A 174 10.31 13.10 5.92
C ALA A 174 9.08 13.48 6.75
N GLY A 175 8.79 12.72 7.81
CA GLY A 175 7.64 12.90 8.69
C GLY A 175 6.28 12.50 8.11
N MET A 176 6.21 12.04 6.86
CA MET A 176 4.97 11.44 6.32
C MET A 176 4.69 10.14 7.09
N PRO A 177 3.50 9.97 7.69
CA PRO A 177 3.15 8.68 8.28
C PRO A 177 3.09 7.64 7.15
N VAL A 178 3.65 6.45 7.38
CA VAL A 178 3.75 5.38 6.39
C VAL A 178 3.39 4.03 7.02
N LEU A 179 3.09 3.04 6.16
CA LEU A 179 2.95 1.65 6.59
C LEU A 179 4.34 1.06 6.87
N ARG A 180 4.60 0.69 8.12
CA ARG A 180 5.92 0.20 8.60
C ARG A 180 6.19 -1.26 8.23
N VAL A 181 6.04 -1.57 6.95
CA VAL A 181 6.16 -2.93 6.41
C VAL A 181 7.51 -3.57 6.71
N TRP A 182 8.58 -2.77 6.83
CA TRP A 182 9.94 -3.25 7.11
C TRP A 182 10.11 -3.90 8.48
N LEU A 183 9.11 -3.77 9.37
CA LEU A 183 9.10 -4.46 10.67
C LEU A 183 8.63 -5.91 10.58
N SER A 184 8.06 -6.36 9.45
CA SER A 184 7.64 -7.75 9.27
C SER A 184 8.81 -8.70 9.02
N LYS A 185 8.55 -10.01 9.16
CA LYS A 185 9.59 -11.04 8.94
C LYS A 185 10.09 -11.08 7.50
N GLN A 186 9.17 -11.09 6.54
CA GLN A 186 9.47 -11.07 5.11
C GLN A 186 8.55 -10.09 4.37
N ILE A 187 9.07 -9.46 3.32
CA ILE A 187 8.34 -8.56 2.43
C ILE A 187 8.56 -9.01 0.98
N ILE A 188 7.49 -8.98 0.19
CA ILE A 188 7.55 -9.15 -1.26
C ILE A 188 6.96 -7.91 -1.92
N VAL A 189 7.78 -7.19 -2.67
CA VAL A 189 7.37 -5.97 -3.39
C VAL A 189 7.11 -6.31 -4.85
N MET A 190 5.86 -6.09 -5.28
CA MET A 190 5.38 -6.34 -6.64
C MET A 190 5.27 -5.04 -7.42
N LYS A 191 6.18 -4.84 -8.38
CA LYS A 191 6.21 -3.66 -9.27
C LYS A 191 6.92 -3.97 -10.59
N ARG A 192 6.77 -3.08 -11.59
CA ARG A 192 7.30 -3.30 -12.96
C ARG A 192 8.82 -3.22 -13.07
N SER A 193 9.45 -2.35 -12.28
CA SER A 193 10.89 -2.07 -12.28
C SER A 193 11.28 -1.44 -10.95
N LEU A 194 12.56 -1.17 -10.70
CA LEU A 194 13.04 -0.43 -9.53
C LEU A 194 12.79 1.10 -9.58
N GLY A 195 12.06 1.60 -10.58
CA GLY A 195 11.79 3.04 -10.74
C GLY A 195 11.03 3.69 -9.57
N VAL A 196 11.13 5.01 -9.50
CA VAL A 196 10.60 5.85 -8.42
C VAL A 196 9.07 5.96 -8.40
N GLY A 197 8.53 6.40 -7.25
CA GLY A 197 7.11 6.66 -7.01
C GLY A 197 6.64 8.04 -7.46
N TYR A 198 5.57 8.56 -6.86
CA TYR A 198 5.06 9.91 -7.17
C TYR A 198 6.01 10.99 -6.65
N ALA A 199 6.57 10.76 -5.46
CA ALA A 199 7.56 11.61 -4.83
C ALA A 199 8.91 11.65 -5.60
N ALA A 200 9.13 10.75 -6.56
CA ALA A 200 10.39 10.65 -7.30
C ALA A 200 11.63 10.40 -6.41
N VAL A 201 11.45 9.70 -5.29
CA VAL A 201 12.52 9.31 -4.35
C VAL A 201 12.70 7.79 -4.41
N ASP A 202 13.93 7.34 -4.26
CA ASP A 202 14.19 5.92 -4.09
C ASP A 202 13.68 5.41 -2.73
N ASN A 203 13.44 4.11 -2.62
CA ASN A 203 12.86 3.51 -1.43
C ASN A 203 13.87 2.57 -0.75
N PRO A 204 14.36 2.89 0.46
CA PRO A 204 15.37 2.07 1.13
C PRO A 204 14.89 0.64 1.41
N ILE A 205 13.56 0.41 1.54
CA ILE A 205 13.03 -0.93 1.82
C ILE A 205 13.39 -1.93 0.73
N PHE A 206 13.56 -1.50 -0.53
CA PHE A 206 13.87 -2.40 -1.66
C PHE A 206 15.25 -3.06 -1.53
N PHE A 207 16.10 -2.52 -0.65
CA PHE A 207 17.48 -2.96 -0.42
C PHE A 207 17.68 -3.54 0.99
N LYS A 208 16.61 -3.66 1.78
CA LYS A 208 16.65 -4.31 3.11
C LYS A 208 16.67 -5.84 2.94
N HIS A 209 17.36 -6.52 3.84
CA HIS A 209 17.60 -7.97 3.79
C HIS A 209 16.32 -8.83 3.85
N ASN A 210 15.26 -8.34 4.48
CA ASN A 210 13.96 -9.00 4.58
C ASN A 210 13.01 -8.66 3.43
N THR A 211 13.50 -7.98 2.38
CA THR A 211 12.69 -7.59 1.22
C THR A 211 13.16 -8.30 -0.04
N SER A 212 12.19 -8.90 -0.74
CA SER A 212 12.39 -9.48 -2.06
C SER A 212 11.51 -8.79 -3.10
N MET A 213 12.05 -8.58 -4.29
CA MET A 213 11.37 -7.93 -5.41
C MET A 213 10.78 -9.00 -6.33
N LEU A 214 9.47 -8.93 -6.59
CA LEU A 214 8.81 -9.72 -7.63
C LEU A 214 8.45 -8.79 -8.80
N LEU A 215 9.33 -8.75 -9.80
CA LEU A 215 9.19 -7.80 -10.90
C LEU A 215 8.16 -8.25 -11.95
N GLY A 216 7.25 -7.36 -12.31
CA GLY A 216 6.24 -7.61 -13.33
C GLY A 216 5.07 -6.62 -13.32
N ASP A 217 4.19 -6.77 -14.31
CA ASP A 217 2.88 -6.13 -14.28
C ASP A 217 2.02 -6.75 -13.17
N ALA A 218 1.43 -5.90 -12.32
CA ALA A 218 0.75 -6.34 -11.11
C ALA A 218 -0.36 -7.37 -11.42
N LYS A 219 -1.19 -7.14 -12.45
CA LYS A 219 -2.26 -8.08 -12.79
C LYS A 219 -1.70 -9.41 -13.25
N LYS A 220 -0.74 -9.40 -14.19
CA LYS A 220 -0.13 -10.63 -14.68
C LYS A 220 0.55 -11.44 -13.57
N THR A 221 1.24 -10.78 -12.64
CA THR A 221 1.84 -11.47 -11.50
C THR A 221 0.78 -12.02 -10.54
N CYS A 222 -0.27 -11.26 -10.23
CA CYS A 222 -1.36 -11.73 -9.36
C CYS A 222 -2.12 -12.92 -9.99
N ASP A 223 -2.43 -12.87 -11.29
CA ASP A 223 -3.08 -13.97 -12.01
C ASP A 223 -2.21 -15.25 -11.96
N LYS A 224 -0.88 -15.12 -12.12
CA LYS A 224 0.04 -16.27 -12.04
C LYS A 224 0.14 -16.86 -10.64
N LEU A 225 0.22 -16.00 -9.61
CA LEU A 225 0.22 -16.43 -8.21
C LEU A 225 -1.08 -17.18 -7.89
N LEU A 226 -2.21 -16.59 -8.27
CA LEU A 226 -3.53 -17.20 -8.09
C LEU A 226 -3.63 -18.57 -8.78
N ALA A 227 -3.20 -18.67 -10.05
CA ALA A 227 -3.26 -19.92 -10.80
C ALA A 227 -2.44 -21.04 -10.14
N LYS A 228 -1.24 -20.72 -9.63
CA LYS A 228 -0.42 -21.69 -8.90
C LYS A 228 -1.01 -22.07 -7.55
N LEU A 229 -1.49 -21.09 -6.78
CA LEU A 229 -2.13 -21.37 -5.50
C LEU A 229 -3.36 -22.26 -5.67
N LYS A 230 -4.16 -22.06 -6.73
CA LYS A 230 -5.26 -22.97 -7.08
C LYS A 230 -4.76 -24.38 -7.35
N SER A 231 -3.76 -24.54 -8.24
CA SER A 231 -3.19 -25.86 -8.54
C SER A 231 -2.73 -26.59 -7.29
N ASP A 232 -1.97 -25.89 -6.42
CA ASP A 232 -1.39 -26.49 -5.21
C ASP A 232 -2.44 -26.86 -4.16
N TYR A 233 -3.47 -26.04 -3.96
CA TYR A 233 -4.51 -26.30 -2.97
C TYR A 233 -5.60 -27.25 -3.49
N ASP A 234 -5.91 -27.24 -4.80
CA ASP A 234 -6.86 -28.17 -5.41
C ASP A 234 -6.29 -29.59 -5.50
N GLU A 235 -4.98 -29.74 -5.79
CA GLU A 235 -4.30 -31.05 -5.78
C GLU A 235 -4.14 -31.61 -4.35
N GLY A 236 -3.99 -30.75 -3.34
CA GLY A 236 -3.90 -31.16 -1.93
C GLY A 236 -5.22 -31.66 -1.32
N GLY A 237 -6.37 -31.31 -1.93
CA GLY A 237 -7.70 -31.73 -1.47
C GLY A 237 -8.14 -33.14 -1.88
N ALA A 238 -7.36 -33.83 -2.73
CA ALA A 238 -7.66 -35.19 -3.19
C ALA A 238 -7.08 -36.29 -2.27
N THR A 239 -6.37 -35.92 -1.20
CA THR A 239 -5.78 -36.84 -0.23
C THR A 239 -6.19 -36.47 1.20
N SER A 240 -7.47 -36.63 1.53
CA SER A 240 -7.94 -36.78 2.91
C SER A 240 -9.21 -37.63 2.94
#